data_AF-A0A7K0SIL0-F1
#
_entry.id   AF-A0A7K0SIL0-F1
#
_cell.length_a   1.000
_cell.length_b   1.000
_cell.length_c   1.000
_cell.angle_alpha   90.00
_cell.angle_beta   90.00
_cell.angle_gamma   90.00
#
_symmetry.space_group_name_H-M   'P 1'
#
loop_
_entity.id
_entity.type
_entity.pdbx_description
1 polymer ?
#
loop_
_entity_poly.entity_id
_entity_poly.type
_entity_poly.pdbx_seq_one_letter_code
_entity_poly.pdbx_strand_id
1 'polypeptide(L)'
;MGEDSVPITTQRSFNKERITFTATYPLTVAVLAKDYIQDASGLEYIGTPQQQIGDGGLIAQISDEATGRVVAATNAKWRTLVVQRAPLNPSCVTSANPITDCEHESIATPDEWAAPSFDDASWPNVNVYTAEQVGAHGDYTMVTWDPSASLIWGSDLKMDNVLLMRAPTIARS
;
A
#
# COMPACT_ATOMS: atom_id res chain seq x y z
N MET A 1 -8.52 -14.26 -3.26
CA MET A 1 -7.54 -13.44 -2.51
C MET A 1 -6.17 -14.02 -2.75
N GLY A 2 -5.16 -13.18 -2.86
CA GLY A 2 -3.76 -13.58 -2.77
C GLY A 2 -3.06 -12.67 -1.76
N GLU A 3 -1.96 -13.16 -1.20
CA GLU A 3 -1.17 -12.47 -0.20
C GLU A 3 0.28 -12.49 -0.66
N ASP A 4 1.05 -11.47 -0.26
CA ASP A 4 2.48 -11.44 -0.45
C ASP A 4 3.13 -12.67 0.22
N SER A 5 3.98 -13.40 -0.52
CA SER A 5 4.69 -14.55 0.05
C SER A 5 5.80 -14.14 1.04
N VAL A 6 6.23 -12.88 1.00
CA VAL A 6 7.18 -12.32 1.96
C VAL A 6 6.42 -11.78 3.17
N PRO A 7 6.66 -12.32 4.38
CA PRO A 7 6.03 -11.79 5.59
C PRO A 7 6.35 -10.32 5.77
N ILE A 8 5.36 -9.52 6.18
CA ILE A 8 5.54 -8.08 6.46
C ILE A 8 6.67 -7.83 7.47
N THR A 9 6.98 -8.79 8.34
CA THR A 9 8.07 -8.70 9.31
C THR A 9 9.48 -8.91 8.72
N THR A 10 9.58 -9.13 7.40
CA THR A 10 10.86 -9.34 6.73
C THR A 10 11.42 -8.00 6.29
N GLN A 11 12.59 -7.63 6.82
CA GLN A 11 13.32 -6.45 6.36
C GLN A 11 13.79 -6.65 4.92
N ARG A 12 13.07 -6.05 3.96
CA ARG A 12 13.42 -6.06 2.54
C ARG A 12 13.09 -4.72 1.92
N SER A 13 14.08 -4.17 1.21
CA SER A 13 13.92 -2.94 0.45
C SER A 13 13.09 -3.20 -0.81
N PHE A 14 11.84 -2.72 -0.80
CA PHE A 14 10.83 -2.80 -1.87
C PHE A 14 10.63 -4.22 -2.46
N ASN A 15 9.67 -4.97 -1.92
CA ASN A 15 9.35 -6.32 -2.38
C ASN A 15 8.57 -6.34 -3.72
N LYS A 16 8.59 -7.49 -4.40
CA LYS A 16 7.78 -7.78 -5.59
C LYS A 16 7.13 -9.14 -5.46
N GLU A 17 5.85 -9.20 -5.79
CA GLU A 17 5.08 -10.44 -5.88
C GLU A 17 4.33 -10.54 -7.22
N ARG A 18 4.04 -11.78 -7.65
CA ARG A 18 3.11 -12.07 -8.74
C ARG A 18 2.05 -13.06 -8.28
N ILE A 19 0.79 -12.63 -8.34
CA ILE A 19 -0.37 -13.45 -8.00
C ILE A 19 -1.19 -13.72 -9.25
N THR A 20 -1.53 -14.98 -9.49
CA THR A 20 -2.50 -15.38 -10.53
C THR A 20 -3.84 -15.71 -9.89
N PHE A 21 -4.93 -15.20 -10.46
CA PHE A 21 -6.29 -15.45 -9.98
C PHE A 21 -7.28 -15.50 -11.15
N THR A 22 -8.42 -16.15 -10.93
CA THR A 22 -9.54 -16.15 -11.88
C THR A 22 -10.59 -15.12 -11.44
N ALA A 23 -11.05 -14.30 -12.37
CA ALA A 23 -12.10 -13.30 -12.14
C ALA A 23 -13.03 -13.20 -13.36
N THR A 24 -14.22 -12.64 -13.15
CA THR A 24 -15.18 -12.33 -14.22
C THR A 24 -15.41 -10.83 -14.29
N TYR A 25 -15.51 -10.29 -15.49
CA TYR A 25 -15.84 -8.88 -15.69
C TYR A 25 -17.33 -8.60 -15.42
N PRO A 26 -17.70 -7.39 -14.95
CA PRO A 26 -16.79 -6.35 -14.46
C PRO A 26 -16.09 -6.80 -13.18
N LEU A 27 -14.79 -6.51 -13.07
CA LEU A 27 -14.00 -6.93 -11.91
C LEU A 27 -13.58 -5.73 -11.06
N THR A 28 -13.56 -5.95 -9.75
CA THR A 28 -13.06 -5.02 -8.74
C THR A 28 -11.74 -5.56 -8.21
N VAL A 29 -10.75 -4.69 -8.08
CA VAL A 29 -9.51 -5.00 -7.35
C VAL A 29 -9.43 -4.12 -6.12
N ALA A 30 -9.19 -4.79 -4.99
CA ALA A 30 -9.03 -4.18 -3.69
C ALA A 30 -7.72 -4.70 -3.08
N VAL A 31 -6.95 -3.82 -2.45
CA VAL A 31 -5.63 -4.11 -1.89
C VAL A 31 -5.56 -3.58 -0.47
N LEU A 32 -5.20 -4.44 0.47
CA LEU A 32 -4.78 -4.04 1.80
C LEU A 32 -3.26 -3.84 1.74
N ALA A 33 -2.83 -2.58 1.73
CA ALA A 33 -1.41 -2.24 1.71
C ALA A 33 -0.95 -1.93 3.13
N LYS A 34 0.21 -2.46 3.51
CA LYS A 34 0.85 -2.24 4.82
C LYS A 34 2.29 -1.82 4.60
N ASP A 35 2.65 -0.69 5.17
CA ASP A 35 4.05 -0.34 5.38
C ASP A 35 4.64 -1.24 6.50
N TYR A 36 5.95 -1.44 6.47
CA TYR A 36 6.62 -2.17 7.53
C TYR A 36 6.71 -1.31 8.78
N ILE A 37 6.06 -1.76 9.85
CA ILE A 37 6.13 -1.17 11.18
C ILE A 37 6.34 -2.30 12.18
N GLN A 38 7.17 -2.09 13.21
CA GLN A 38 7.39 -3.12 14.23
C GLN A 38 6.26 -3.21 15.25
N ASP A 39 5.60 -2.09 15.53
CA ASP A 39 4.43 -1.99 16.39
C ASP A 39 3.57 -0.76 16.03
N ALA A 40 2.58 -0.45 16.87
CA ALA A 40 1.63 0.63 16.62
C ALA A 40 2.26 2.04 16.62
N SER A 41 3.51 2.20 17.07
CA SER A 41 4.24 3.48 17.00
C SER A 41 4.54 3.95 15.58
N GLY A 42 4.44 3.04 14.59
CA GLY A 42 4.81 3.33 13.21
C GLY A 42 6.31 3.34 12.95
N LEU A 43 7.13 2.90 13.91
CA LEU A 43 8.58 2.90 13.78
C LEU A 43 9.13 1.56 13.30
N GLU A 44 10.26 1.66 12.62
CA GLU A 44 11.15 0.56 12.24
C GLU A 44 12.42 0.58 13.10
N TYR A 45 13.05 -0.59 13.24
CA TYR A 45 14.30 -0.81 13.98
C TYR A 45 14.34 -0.23 15.41
N ILE A 46 13.22 -0.32 16.13
CA ILE A 46 13.02 0.12 17.50
C ILE A 46 14.13 -0.40 18.41
N GLY A 47 14.74 0.51 19.16
CA GLY A 47 15.84 0.23 20.09
C GLY A 47 17.23 0.09 19.45
N THR A 48 17.35 0.29 18.14
CA THR A 48 18.64 0.25 17.43
C THR A 48 19.09 1.67 17.00
N PRO A 49 20.37 1.87 16.62
CA PRO A 49 20.82 3.12 16.01
C PRO A 49 20.11 3.49 14.69
N GLN A 50 19.38 2.56 14.06
CA GLN A 50 18.63 2.75 12.81
C GLN A 50 17.15 3.05 13.04
N GLN A 51 16.72 3.27 14.29
CA GLN A 51 15.32 3.58 14.58
C GLN A 51 14.82 4.76 13.74
N GLN A 52 13.79 4.54 12.94
CA GLN A 52 13.31 5.49 11.95
C GLN A 52 11.81 5.35 11.70
N ILE A 53 11.25 6.33 10.98
CA ILE A 53 9.94 6.22 10.34
C ILE A 53 10.18 5.70 8.92
N GLY A 54 9.47 4.65 8.53
CA GLY A 54 9.54 4.04 7.22
C GLY A 54 8.93 4.90 6.11
N ASP A 55 8.92 4.33 4.91
CA ASP A 55 8.27 4.88 3.73
C ASP A 55 7.47 3.79 2.99
N GLY A 56 6.15 3.99 2.96
CA GLY A 56 5.24 3.16 2.21
C GLY A 56 5.29 3.42 0.70
N GLY A 57 4.52 2.63 -0.04
CA GLY A 57 4.35 2.81 -1.47
C GLY A 57 3.85 1.53 -2.14
N LEU A 58 2.97 1.68 -3.12
CA LEU A 58 2.44 0.55 -3.89
C LEU A 58 2.45 0.87 -5.38
N ILE A 59 2.93 -0.07 -6.18
CA ILE A 59 2.68 -0.10 -7.62
C ILE A 59 2.22 -1.50 -8.03
N ALA A 60 1.18 -1.57 -8.85
CA ALA A 60 0.70 -2.83 -9.37
C ALA A 60 0.15 -2.68 -10.80
N GLN A 61 0.26 -3.75 -11.57
CA GLN A 61 -0.42 -3.90 -12.85
C GLN A 61 -1.09 -5.28 -12.90
N ILE A 62 -2.25 -5.34 -13.55
CA ILE A 62 -3.04 -6.55 -13.74
C ILE A 62 -3.09 -6.82 -15.23
N SER A 63 -2.63 -7.99 -15.63
CA SER A 63 -2.66 -8.44 -17.02
C SER A 63 -3.60 -9.61 -17.18
N ASP A 64 -4.36 -9.62 -18.27
CA ASP A 64 -5.09 -10.80 -18.72
C ASP A 64 -4.08 -11.83 -19.22
N GLU A 65 -4.01 -12.99 -18.57
CA GLU A 65 -2.99 -14.01 -18.84
C GLU A 65 -3.10 -14.60 -20.26
N ALA A 66 -4.32 -14.72 -20.80
CA ALA A 66 -4.55 -15.29 -22.12
C ALA A 66 -4.08 -14.37 -23.25
N THR A 67 -4.21 -13.06 -23.06
CA THR A 67 -3.90 -12.05 -24.08
C THR A 67 -2.59 -11.30 -23.83
N GLY A 68 -2.06 -11.35 -22.61
CA GLY A 68 -0.93 -10.55 -22.15
C GLY A 68 -1.24 -9.06 -21.97
N ARG A 69 -2.48 -8.63 -22.21
CA ARG A 69 -2.88 -7.22 -22.16
C ARG A 69 -3.01 -6.74 -20.72
N VAL A 70 -2.42 -5.59 -20.40
CA VAL A 70 -2.67 -4.89 -19.13
C VAL A 70 -4.11 -4.36 -19.14
N VAL A 71 -4.90 -4.81 -18.17
CA VAL A 71 -6.32 -4.47 -18.04
C VAL A 71 -6.58 -3.42 -16.97
N ALA A 72 -5.64 -3.28 -16.02
CA ALA A 72 -5.63 -2.22 -15.04
C ALA A 72 -4.23 -2.03 -14.44
N ALA A 73 -3.98 -0.84 -13.90
CA ALA A 73 -2.79 -0.53 -13.15
C ALA A 73 -3.10 0.49 -12.04
N THR A 74 -2.23 0.58 -11.04
CA THR A 74 -2.29 1.62 -10.01
C THR A 74 -2.11 2.99 -10.64
N ASN A 75 -2.98 3.95 -10.32
CA ASN A 75 -2.90 5.33 -10.76
C ASN A 75 -3.81 6.23 -9.91
N ALA A 76 -3.82 7.53 -10.20
CA ALA A 76 -4.58 8.55 -9.46
C ALA A 76 -6.11 8.34 -9.42
N LYS A 77 -6.67 7.37 -10.16
CA LYS A 77 -8.12 7.04 -10.11
C LYS A 77 -8.47 6.06 -9.00
N TRP A 78 -7.47 5.44 -8.36
CA TRP A 78 -7.70 4.57 -7.21
C TRP A 78 -8.15 5.39 -6.01
N ARG A 79 -9.00 4.79 -5.18
CA ARG A 79 -9.45 5.35 -3.92
C ARG A 79 -8.79 4.66 -2.75
N THR A 80 -8.66 5.37 -1.64
CA THR A 80 -7.99 4.85 -0.44
C THR A 80 -8.67 5.26 0.86
N LEU A 81 -8.65 4.37 1.84
CA LEU A 81 -8.95 4.65 3.24
C LEU A 81 -7.74 4.27 4.08
N VAL A 82 -7.17 5.24 4.77
CA VAL A 82 -6.10 5.01 5.75
C VAL A 82 -6.75 4.52 7.04
N VAL A 83 -6.40 3.32 7.48
CA VAL A 83 -6.96 2.69 8.68
C VAL A 83 -6.00 2.68 9.87
N GLN A 84 -4.73 2.97 9.63
CA GLN A 84 -3.74 3.20 10.69
C GLN A 84 -2.80 4.33 10.28
N ARG A 85 -2.59 5.28 11.19
CA ARG A 85 -1.54 6.28 11.06
C ARG A 85 -0.67 6.35 12.30
N ALA A 86 0.63 6.39 12.10
CA ALA A 86 1.62 6.61 13.14
C ALA A 86 2.99 6.93 12.53
N PRO A 87 3.86 7.65 13.25
CA PRO A 87 3.55 8.41 14.46
C PRO A 87 2.78 9.71 14.13
N LEU A 88 1.88 10.15 15.01
CA LEU A 88 1.19 11.46 14.88
C LEU A 88 2.06 12.63 15.37
N ASN A 89 3.13 12.32 16.11
CA ASN A 89 4.13 13.23 16.61
C ASN A 89 5.55 12.79 16.16
N PRO A 90 5.96 13.02 14.89
CA PRO A 90 7.18 12.45 14.30
C PRO A 90 8.48 12.69 15.06
N SER A 91 8.54 13.71 15.92
CA SER A 91 9.66 13.93 16.84
C SER A 91 9.89 12.79 17.83
N CYS A 92 8.92 11.89 18.04
CA CYS A 92 9.04 10.71 18.91
C CYS A 92 9.99 9.64 18.35
N VAL A 93 10.48 9.78 17.11
CA VAL A 93 11.36 8.80 16.43
C VAL A 93 12.63 8.47 17.20
N THR A 94 13.07 9.32 18.13
CA THR A 94 14.24 9.07 19.00
C THR A 94 13.88 8.53 20.39
N SER A 95 12.60 8.24 20.65
CA SER A 95 12.14 7.74 21.94
C SER A 95 12.74 6.37 22.24
N ALA A 96 13.09 6.15 23.51
CA ALA A 96 13.47 4.84 24.04
C ALA A 96 12.25 3.95 24.39
N ASN A 97 11.03 4.50 24.34
CA ASN A 97 9.78 3.79 24.55
C ASN A 97 8.69 4.21 23.53
N PRO A 98 8.91 3.97 22.21
CA PRO A 98 8.06 4.50 21.15
C PRO A 98 6.60 4.08 21.24
N ILE A 99 6.30 2.87 21.72
CA ILE A 99 4.91 2.40 21.83
C ILE A 99 4.04 3.27 22.77
N THR A 100 4.66 3.96 23.73
CA THR A 100 3.97 4.89 24.64
C THR A 100 4.07 6.32 24.16
N ASP A 101 5.22 6.72 23.61
CA ASP A 101 5.53 8.12 23.31
C ASP A 101 5.10 8.54 21.90
N CYS A 102 5.08 7.61 20.95
CA CYS A 102 4.59 7.84 19.60
C CYS A 102 3.08 7.65 19.56
N GLU A 103 2.38 8.76 19.35
CA GLU A 103 0.94 8.78 19.18
C GLU A 103 0.56 8.06 17.88
N HIS A 104 -0.56 7.36 17.90
CA HIS A 104 -1.10 6.69 16.72
C HIS A 104 -2.62 6.80 16.69
N GLU A 105 -3.19 6.71 15.49
CA GLU A 105 -4.63 6.53 15.31
C GLU A 105 -4.91 5.27 14.51
N SER A 106 -6.05 4.65 14.79
CA SER A 106 -6.54 3.51 14.04
C SER A 106 -8.05 3.53 14.00
N ILE A 107 -8.61 3.18 12.85
CA ILE A 107 -10.04 2.97 12.69
C ILE A 107 -10.29 1.52 12.29
N ALA A 108 -11.49 1.02 12.57
CA ALA A 108 -11.88 -0.31 12.14
C ALA A 108 -11.92 -0.37 10.61
N THR A 109 -11.37 -1.44 10.05
CA THR A 109 -11.58 -1.79 8.64
C THR A 109 -13.08 -2.01 8.40
N PRO A 110 -13.70 -1.33 7.43
CA PRO A 110 -15.11 -1.55 7.12
C PRO A 110 -15.38 -2.99 6.68
N ASP A 111 -16.51 -3.55 7.11
CA ASP A 111 -16.93 -4.87 6.67
C ASP A 111 -17.14 -4.90 5.15
N GLU A 112 -16.79 -6.02 4.52
CA GLU A 112 -16.95 -6.23 3.07
C GLU A 112 -16.30 -5.15 2.19
N TRP A 113 -15.33 -4.39 2.70
CA TRP A 113 -14.66 -3.31 1.97
C TRP A 113 -14.01 -3.76 0.66
N ALA A 114 -13.69 -5.05 0.50
CA ALA A 114 -13.11 -5.62 -0.71
C ALA A 114 -14.17 -6.15 -1.70
N ALA A 115 -15.45 -6.20 -1.31
CA ALA A 115 -16.51 -6.73 -2.14
C ALA A 115 -16.78 -5.80 -3.35
N PRO A 116 -17.20 -6.36 -4.51
CA PRO A 116 -17.57 -5.54 -5.68
C PRO A 116 -18.71 -4.55 -5.41
N SER A 117 -19.61 -4.85 -4.47
CA SER A 117 -20.77 -4.02 -4.12
C SER A 117 -20.48 -2.92 -3.10
N PHE A 118 -19.26 -2.85 -2.54
CA PHE A 118 -18.92 -1.84 -1.55
C PHE A 118 -18.89 -0.44 -2.16
N ASP A 119 -19.52 0.52 -1.49
CA ASP A 119 -19.53 1.93 -1.89
C ASP A 119 -18.36 2.69 -1.26
N ASP A 120 -17.34 2.96 -2.08
CA ASP A 120 -16.16 3.74 -1.71
C ASP A 120 -16.27 5.21 -2.12
N ALA A 121 -17.47 5.74 -2.45
CA ALA A 121 -17.65 7.12 -2.90
C ALA A 121 -17.12 8.19 -1.94
N SER A 122 -17.10 7.89 -0.65
CA SER A 122 -16.56 8.79 0.38
C SER A 122 -15.05 8.72 0.54
N TRP A 123 -14.38 7.72 -0.04
CA TRP A 123 -12.93 7.57 0.09
C TRP A 123 -12.22 8.56 -0.83
N PRO A 124 -11.22 9.31 -0.32
CA PRO A 124 -10.39 10.15 -1.17
C PRO A 124 -9.64 9.30 -2.21
N ASN A 125 -9.20 9.95 -3.28
CA ASN A 125 -8.25 9.31 -4.19
C ASN A 125 -6.89 9.13 -3.53
N VAL A 126 -6.12 8.15 -4.00
CA VAL A 126 -4.70 8.02 -3.69
C VAL A 126 -3.89 9.19 -4.24
N ASN A 127 -2.73 9.44 -3.66
CA ASN A 127 -1.73 10.31 -4.26
C ASN A 127 -0.80 9.49 -5.16
N VAL A 128 -0.29 10.12 -6.22
CA VAL A 128 0.76 9.57 -7.08
C VAL A 128 2.10 10.14 -6.65
N TYR A 129 3.09 9.26 -6.52
CA TYR A 129 4.45 9.61 -6.12
C TYR A 129 5.45 9.17 -7.19
N THR A 130 6.62 9.82 -7.23
CA THR A 130 7.74 9.37 -8.06
C THR A 130 8.50 8.24 -7.39
N ALA A 131 9.31 7.51 -8.16
CA ALA A 131 10.19 6.47 -7.62
C ALA A 131 11.17 7.04 -6.58
N GLU A 132 11.65 8.28 -6.77
CA GLU A 132 12.55 8.94 -5.82
C GLU A 132 11.85 9.32 -4.52
N GLN A 133 10.57 9.74 -4.57
CA GLN A 133 9.81 10.08 -3.36
C GLN A 133 9.53 8.87 -2.48
N VAL A 134 9.25 7.73 -3.11
CA VAL A 134 9.02 6.43 -2.46
C VAL A 134 10.34 5.71 -2.13
N GLY A 135 11.47 6.24 -2.60
CA GLY A 135 12.74 5.52 -2.50
C GLY A 135 12.71 4.16 -3.21
N ALA A 136 11.93 3.97 -4.27
CA ALA A 136 11.78 2.68 -4.95
C ALA A 136 13.08 2.22 -5.62
N HIS A 137 13.56 1.03 -5.24
CA HIS A 137 14.77 0.41 -5.79
C HIS A 137 14.67 -1.13 -5.72
N GLY A 138 15.75 -1.85 -6.01
CA GLY A 138 15.78 -3.31 -5.90
C GLY A 138 14.78 -3.98 -6.85
N ASP A 139 13.86 -4.78 -6.29
CA ASP A 139 12.93 -5.59 -7.08
C ASP A 139 11.97 -4.78 -7.94
N TYR A 140 11.69 -3.52 -7.56
CA TYR A 140 10.94 -2.55 -8.37
C TYR A 140 11.51 -2.45 -9.80
N THR A 141 12.84 -2.44 -9.93
CA THR A 141 13.54 -2.28 -11.22
C THR A 141 13.54 -3.54 -12.09
N MET A 142 13.10 -4.68 -11.54
CA MET A 142 13.00 -5.95 -12.26
C MET A 142 11.67 -6.11 -13.02
N VAL A 143 10.76 -5.15 -12.89
CA VAL A 143 9.45 -5.16 -13.57
C VAL A 143 9.44 -4.11 -14.66
N THR A 144 9.06 -4.53 -15.87
CA THR A 144 8.71 -3.58 -16.93
C THR A 144 7.29 -3.09 -16.69
N TRP A 145 7.17 -1.95 -16.01
CA TRP A 145 5.88 -1.35 -15.70
C TRP A 145 5.17 -0.84 -16.94
N ASP A 146 3.87 -1.09 -17.04
CA ASP A 146 3.03 -0.44 -18.03
C ASP A 146 3.08 1.09 -17.86
N PRO A 147 3.09 1.90 -18.94
CA PRO A 147 3.12 3.36 -18.83
C PRO A 147 1.94 3.96 -18.07
N SER A 148 0.83 3.22 -17.90
CA SER A 148 -0.32 3.63 -17.10
C SER A 148 -0.18 3.31 -15.60
N ALA A 149 0.83 2.55 -15.21
CA ALA A 149 1.12 2.25 -13.81
C ALA A 149 1.86 3.41 -13.15
N SER A 150 1.50 3.69 -11.91
CA SER A 150 2.11 4.72 -11.08
C SER A 150 2.27 4.19 -9.66
N LEU A 151 3.31 4.65 -8.97
CA LEU A 151 3.44 4.47 -7.53
C LEU A 151 2.35 5.31 -6.85
N ILE A 152 1.56 4.67 -6.00
CA ILE A 152 0.47 5.27 -5.27
C ILE A 152 0.59 4.99 -3.79
N TRP A 153 0.08 5.91 -2.97
CA TRP A 153 -0.08 5.72 -1.54
C TRP A 153 -1.22 6.59 -1.01
N GLY A 154 -1.34 6.67 0.32
CA GLY A 154 -2.19 7.64 1.00
C GLY A 154 -1.72 9.07 0.81
N SER A 155 -2.10 9.94 1.75
CA SER A 155 -1.68 11.33 1.74
C SER A 155 -0.22 11.54 2.18
N ASP A 156 0.29 10.62 2.99
CA ASP A 156 1.62 10.70 3.59
C ASP A 156 2.32 9.34 3.46
N LEU A 157 3.48 9.32 2.78
CA LEU A 157 4.28 8.10 2.61
C LEU A 157 4.80 7.54 3.93
N LYS A 158 4.96 8.38 4.96
CA LYS A 158 5.62 8.01 6.20
C LYS A 158 4.67 7.70 7.33
N MET A 159 3.52 8.39 7.36
CA MET A 159 2.60 8.27 8.50
C MET A 159 1.41 7.36 8.20
N ASP A 160 1.06 7.15 6.93
CA ASP A 160 -0.06 6.28 6.56
C ASP A 160 0.48 4.83 6.45
N ASN A 161 0.36 4.01 7.52
CA ASN A 161 1.01 2.69 7.52
C ASN A 161 0.09 1.54 7.10
N VAL A 162 -1.24 1.68 7.25
CA VAL A 162 -2.18 0.64 6.79
C VAL A 162 -3.30 1.28 5.99
N LEU A 163 -3.45 0.85 4.73
CA LEU A 163 -4.38 1.44 3.78
C LEU A 163 -5.21 0.37 3.09
N LEU A 164 -6.48 0.70 2.88
CA LEU A 164 -7.38 -0.04 2.00
C LEU A 164 -7.45 0.72 0.68
N MET A 165 -7.09 0.09 -0.43
CA MET A 165 -7.10 0.73 -1.74
C MET A 165 -8.04 -0.01 -2.68
N ARG A 166 -8.80 0.73 -3.49
CA ARG A 166 -9.74 0.17 -4.47
C ARG A 166 -9.54 0.80 -5.84
N ALA A 167 -9.44 -0.05 -6.85
CA ALA A 167 -9.45 0.36 -8.24
C ALA A 167 -10.88 0.75 -8.67
N PRO A 168 -11.05 1.68 -9.62
CA PRO A 168 -12.30 1.81 -10.35
C PRO A 168 -12.70 0.46 -10.97
N THR A 169 -14.00 0.21 -11.10
CA THR A 169 -14.51 -1.00 -11.75
C THR A 169 -13.89 -1.19 -13.14
N ILE A 170 -13.28 -2.35 -13.36
CA ILE A 170 -12.60 -2.68 -14.59
C ILE A 170 -13.60 -3.39 -15.50
N ALA A 171 -13.95 -2.74 -16.60
CA ALA A 171 -14.84 -3.30 -17.61
C ALA A 171 -14.07 -4.22 -18.57
N ARG A 172 -14.79 -5.12 -19.23
CA ARG A 172 -14.25 -5.87 -20.36
C ARG A 172 -14.04 -4.90 -21.53
N SER A 173 -12.80 -4.83 -22.04
CA SER A 173 -12.46 -4.11 -23.27
C SER A 173 -12.94 -4.83 -24.51
#